data_AF-A0A8J3SSJ4-F1
#
_entry.id   AF-A0A8J3SSJ4-F1
#
_cell.length_a   1.000
_cell.length_b   1.000
_cell.length_c   1.000
_cell.angle_alpha   90.00
_cell.angle_beta   90.00
_cell.angle_gamma   90.00
#
_symmetry.space_group_name_H-M   'P 1'
#
loop_
_entity.id
_entity.type
_entity.pdbx_description
1 polymer ?
#
loop_
_entity_poly.entity_id
_entity_poly.type
_entity_poly.pdbx_seq_one_letter_code
_entity_poly.pdbx_strand_id
1 'polypeptide(L)'
;MSQPFIGQLVHARGRLGIRNGAEVVPAVVTRVWQRVTIGSHDVWLVNLHVFHDGPETVWRSSVYLFNTEVEARSFPGWNAWRVPAFP
;
A
#
# COMPACT_ATOMS: atom_id res chain seq x y z
N MET A 1 -6.62 -4.33 -13.55
CA MET A 1 -5.41 -4.06 -12.77
C MET A 1 -4.37 -5.15 -13.02
N SER A 2 -3.11 -4.81 -13.27
CA SER A 2 -2.02 -5.79 -13.43
C SER A 2 -1.62 -6.42 -12.08
N GLN A 3 -1.08 -7.63 -12.10
CA GLN A 3 -0.54 -8.29 -10.90
C GLN A 3 0.70 -7.53 -10.39
N PRO A 4 0.82 -7.24 -9.08
CA PRO A 4 2.04 -6.69 -8.51
C PRO A 4 3.13 -7.76 -8.39
N PHE A 5 4.38 -7.34 -8.21
CA PHE A 5 5.50 -8.24 -7.98
C PHE A 5 6.17 -7.96 -6.63
N ILE A 6 6.84 -8.98 -6.08
CA ILE A 6 7.63 -8.84 -4.85
C ILE A 6 8.82 -7.92 -5.14
N GLY A 7 9.07 -6.94 -4.27
CA GLY A 7 10.07 -5.90 -4.47
C GLY A 7 9.50 -4.61 -5.08
N GLN A 8 8.24 -4.62 -5.55
CA GLN A 8 7.62 -3.43 -6.12
C GLN A 8 7.45 -2.32 -5.09
N LEU A 9 7.90 -1.10 -5.42
CA LEU A 9 7.65 0.11 -4.64
C LEU A 9 6.21 0.59 -4.80
N VAL A 10 5.60 0.96 -3.69
CA VAL A 10 4.23 1.48 -3.58
C VAL A 10 4.19 2.61 -2.55
N HIS A 11 3.16 3.43 -2.62
CA HIS A 11 2.81 4.32 -1.51
C HIS A 11 1.81 3.61 -0.60
N ALA A 12 1.97 3.78 0.70
CA ALA A 12 1.06 3.26 1.70
C ALA A 12 0.61 4.37 2.65
N ARG A 13 -0.61 4.21 3.17
CA ARG A 13 -1.22 5.08 4.17
C ARG A 13 -1.90 4.22 5.21
N GLY A 14 -1.74 4.61 6.48
CA GLY A 14 -2.44 4.02 7.62
C GLY A 14 -3.31 5.06 8.33
N ARG A 15 -4.29 4.59 9.12
CA ARG A 15 -5.07 5.48 10.00
C ARG A 15 -4.17 5.98 11.14
N LEU A 16 -4.20 7.30 11.37
CA LEU A 16 -3.65 8.10 12.50
C LEU A 16 -2.64 7.38 13.42
N GLY A 17 -1.40 7.86 13.44
CA GLY A 17 -0.35 7.38 14.33
C GLY A 17 0.97 7.03 13.64
N ILE A 18 1.08 7.22 12.32
CA ILE A 18 2.36 7.13 11.65
C ILE A 18 3.22 8.32 12.12
N ARG A 19 4.22 8.05 12.96
CA ARG A 19 5.20 9.05 13.42
C ARG A 19 6.31 9.26 12.40
N ASN A 20 5.96 9.51 11.14
CA ASN A 20 6.92 9.77 10.07
C ASN A 20 6.82 11.20 9.50
N GLY A 21 6.07 12.10 10.14
CA GLY A 21 5.87 13.47 9.63
C GLY A 21 5.08 13.58 8.31
N ALA A 22 4.65 12.50 7.68
CA ALA A 22 3.91 12.50 6.42
C ALA A 22 2.74 11.50 6.41
N GLU A 23 1.58 11.92 5.93
CA GLU A 23 0.39 11.04 5.86
C GLU A 23 0.60 9.79 4.98
N VAL A 24 1.57 9.85 4.05
CA VAL A 24 1.89 8.82 3.07
C VAL A 24 3.36 8.41 3.23
N VAL A 25 3.62 7.12 3.11
CA VAL A 25 4.95 6.51 3.23
C VAL A 25 5.27 5.61 2.04
N PRO A 26 6.53 5.54 1.61
CA PRO A 26 6.94 4.50 0.69
C PRO A 26 6.91 3.12 1.40
N ALA A 27 6.58 2.08 0.63
CA ALA A 27 6.61 0.70 1.07
C ALA A 27 7.02 -0.23 -0.08
N VAL A 28 7.53 -1.41 0.26
CA VAL A 28 7.82 -2.49 -0.70
C VAL A 28 6.83 -3.63 -0.51
N VAL A 29 6.32 -4.16 -1.63
CA VAL A 29 5.55 -5.41 -1.66
C VAL A 29 6.46 -6.58 -1.30
N THR A 30 6.14 -7.30 -0.23
CA THR A 30 6.91 -8.47 0.22
C THR A 30 6.19 -9.79 -0.02
N ARG A 31 4.87 -9.74 -0.25
CA ARG A 31 4.06 -10.89 -0.66
C ARG A 31 2.84 -10.45 -1.45
N VAL A 32 2.45 -11.26 -2.43
CA VAL A 32 1.21 -11.10 -3.19
C VAL A 32 0.32 -12.30 -2.89
N TRP A 33 -0.91 -12.07 -2.42
CA TRP A 33 -1.83 -13.13 -2.03
C TRP A 33 -2.79 -13.48 -3.17
N GLN A 34 -3.75 -12.59 -3.42
CA GLN A 34 -4.82 -12.81 -4.39
C GLN A 34 -5.42 -11.47 -4.84
N ARG A 35 -6.09 -11.51 -5.98
CA ARG A 35 -6.96 -10.42 -6.43
C ARG A 35 -8.31 -10.56 -5.74
N VAL A 36 -8.83 -9.46 -5.21
CA VAL A 36 -10.16 -9.40 -4.59
C VAL A 36 -10.93 -8.21 -5.14
N THR A 37 -12.25 -8.29 -5.14
CA THR A 37 -13.14 -7.18 -5.50
C THR A 37 -13.74 -6.61 -4.24
N ILE A 38 -13.54 -5.32 -3.99
CA ILE A 38 -14.10 -4.58 -2.85
C ILE A 38 -14.89 -3.37 -3.36
N GLY A 39 -16.19 -3.34 -3.10
CA GLY A 39 -17.09 -2.39 -3.76
C GLY A 39 -17.04 -2.56 -5.28
N SER A 40 -16.72 -1.49 -6.01
CA SER A 40 -16.51 -1.48 -7.46
C SER A 40 -15.04 -1.56 -7.88
N HIS A 41 -14.12 -1.87 -6.96
CA HIS A 41 -12.67 -1.86 -7.23
C HIS A 41 -12.09 -3.27 -7.19
N ASP A 42 -11.31 -3.61 -8.21
CA ASP A 42 -10.45 -4.79 -8.21
C ASP A 42 -9.08 -4.44 -7.67
N VAL A 43 -8.69 -5.07 -6.56
CA VAL A 43 -7.45 -4.79 -5.83
C VAL A 43 -6.65 -6.06 -5.59
N TRP A 44 -5.38 -5.89 -5.22
CA TRP A 44 -4.56 -7.00 -4.75
C TRP A 44 -4.41 -6.97 -3.24
N LEU A 45 -4.53 -8.12 -2.61
CA LEU A 45 -4.17 -8.29 -1.21
C LEU A 45 -2.66 -8.60 -1.13
N VAL A 46 -1.90 -7.77 -0.40
CA VAL A 46 -0.43 -7.87 -0.32
C VAL A 46 0.08 -7.75 1.12
N ASN A 47 1.31 -8.20 1.34
CA ASN A 47 2.10 -7.77 2.51
C ASN A 47 3.06 -6.66 2.09
N LEU A 48 3.27 -5.72 2.99
CA LEU A 48 4.15 -4.58 2.81
C LEU A 48 5.20 -4.50 3.91
N HIS A 49 6.39 -4.08 3.52
CA HIS A 49 7.38 -3.52 4.41
C HIS A 49 7.35 -2.00 4.27
N VAL A 50 6.98 -1.29 5.33
CA VAL A 50 6.73 0.16 5.32
C VAL A 50 7.92 0.90 5.90
N PHE A 51 8.38 1.94 5.19
CA PHE A 51 9.51 2.77 5.60
C PHE A 51 9.01 4.02 6.33
N HIS A 52 9.35 4.16 7.60
CA HIS A 52 9.10 5.36 8.39
C HIS A 52 10.39 6.14 8.61
N ASP A 53 10.28 7.44 8.85
CA ASP A 53 11.43 8.32 9.12
C ASP A 53 12.09 8.09 10.49
N GLY A 54 11.56 7.14 11.28
CA GLY A 54 12.14 6.68 12.54
C GLY A 54 12.84 5.32 12.41
N PRO A 55 13.52 4.84 13.47
CA PRO A 55 14.18 3.52 13.48
C PRO A 55 13.19 2.34 13.36
N GLU A 56 11.89 2.60 13.36
CA GLU A 56 10.84 1.59 13.31
C GLU A 56 10.48 1.27 11.86
N THR A 57 10.81 0.06 11.42
CA THR A 57 10.24 -0.53 10.21
C THR A 57 9.01 -1.34 10.57
N VAL A 58 7.92 -1.12 9.82
CA VAL A 58 6.64 -1.73 10.14
C VAL A 58 6.22 -2.71 9.06
N TRP A 59 5.95 -3.94 9.48
CA TRP A 59 5.34 -4.95 8.62
C TRP A 59 3.83 -4.84 8.65
N ARG A 60 3.22 -4.89 7.46
CA ARG A 60 1.76 -4.90 7.30
C ARG A 60 1.34 -6.08 6.45
N SER A 61 0.38 -6.83 6.96
CA SER A 61 -0.20 -7.98 6.28
C SER A 61 -1.59 -7.63 5.77
N SER A 62 -1.98 -8.27 4.66
CA SER A 62 -3.34 -8.14 4.12
C SER A 62 -3.74 -6.70 3.79
N VAL A 63 -2.82 -5.93 3.21
CA VAL A 63 -3.06 -4.56 2.75
C VAL A 63 -3.69 -4.59 1.37
N TYR A 64 -4.72 -3.78 1.15
CA TYR A 64 -5.27 -3.56 -0.18
C TYR A 64 -4.34 -2.67 -1.00
N LEU A 65 -3.86 -3.20 -2.12
CA LEU A 65 -3.09 -2.47 -3.12
C LEU A 65 -4.02 -2.09 -4.27
N PHE A 66 -4.24 -0.79 -4.41
CA PHE A 66 -5.01 -0.14 -5.47
C PHE A 66 -4.12 0.32 -6.62
N ASN A 67 -4.75 0.69 -7.73
CA ASN A 67 -4.03 1.28 -8.86
C ASN A 67 -3.72 2.76 -8.60
N THR A 68 -4.60 3.48 -7.89
CA THR A 68 -4.47 4.91 -7.64
C THR A 68 -4.67 5.31 -6.18
N GLU A 69 -4.16 6.49 -5.82
CA GLU A 69 -4.34 7.09 -4.50
C GLU A 69 -5.81 7.37 -4.18
N VAL A 70 -6.56 7.88 -5.16
CA VAL A 70 -7.97 8.26 -4.99
C VAL A 70 -8.80 7.04 -4.56
N GLU A 71 -8.57 5.90 -5.20
CA GLU A 71 -9.20 4.63 -4.81
C GLU A 71 -8.76 4.21 -3.41
N ALA A 72 -7.46 4.22 -3.12
CA ALA A 72 -6.96 3.80 -1.81
C ALA A 72 -7.49 4.65 -0.65
N ARG A 73 -7.72 5.95 -0.88
CA ARG A 73 -8.22 6.89 0.12
C ARG A 73 -9.71 6.73 0.41
N SER A 74 -10.49 6.12 -0.47
CA SER A 74 -11.92 5.88 -0.23
C SER A 74 -12.18 4.74 0.77
N PHE A 75 -11.16 3.94 1.08
CA PHE A 75 -11.24 2.83 2.03
C PHE A 75 -10.66 3.18 3.40
N PRO A 76 -11.31 2.78 4.50
CA PRO A 76 -10.74 2.95 5.83
C PRO A 76 -9.57 1.98 6.08
N GLY A 77 -8.67 2.35 6.99
CA GLY A 77 -7.58 1.47 7.45
C GLY A 77 -6.26 1.67 6.72
N TRP A 78 -5.47 0.59 6.63
CA TRP A 78 -4.21 0.57 5.90
C TRP A 78 -4.44 0.21 4.44
N ASN A 79 -4.05 1.10 3.54
CA ASN A 79 -4.18 0.90 2.10
C ASN A 79 -2.89 1.34 1.40
N ALA A 80 -2.65 0.81 0.21
CA ALA A 80 -1.53 1.17 -0.63
C ALA A 80 -1.95 1.37 -2.07
N TRP A 81 -1.15 2.09 -2.84
CA TRP A 81 -1.36 2.28 -4.27
C TRP A 81 -0.03 2.29 -5.02
N ARG A 82 -0.10 1.93 -6.30
CA ARG A 82 1.07 1.93 -7.19
C ARG A 82 1.60 3.36 -7.33
N VAL A 83 2.93 3.50 -7.27
CA VAL A 83 3.58 4.73 -7.71
C VAL A 83 3.59 4.70 -9.24
N PRO A 84 3.15 5.77 -9.93
CA PRO A 84 3.34 5.88 -11.37
C PRO A 84 4.83 5.69 -11.68
N ALA A 85 5.16 4.92 -12.72
CA ALA A 85 6.53 4.91 -13.22
C ALA A 85 6.90 6.36 -13.55
N PHE A 86 7.94 6.89 -12.92
CA PHE A 86 8.51 8.16 -13.36
C PHE A 86 9.01 7.94 -14.80
N PRO A 87 8.74 8.90 -15.72
CA PRO A 87 9.18 8.81 -17.10
C PRO A 87 10.70 8.70 -17.22
#